data_AF-A0A0F8ZQQ6-F1
#
_entry.id   AF-A0A0F8ZQQ6-F1
#
_cell.length_a   1.000
_cell.length_b   1.000
_cell.length_c   1.000
_cell.angle_alpha   90.00
_cell.angle_beta   90.00
_cell.angle_gamma   90.00
#
_symmetry.space_group_name_H-M   'P 1'
#
loop_
_entity.id
_entity.type
_entity.pdbx_description
1 polymer ?
#
loop_
_entity_poly.entity_id
_entity_poly.type
_entity_poly.pdbx_seq_one_letter_code
_entity_poly.pdbx_strand_id
1 'polypeptide(L)'
;PIAGVKDDRFVVRSYSPVRTVGGGRILNPIPQKHKRFKPKIINGLKRIFSDTPKEIILYHVEESGYAGVLISDLLLMTNMNEKSLHQIFQALLSKKELILSDKENQVFIAGKTFEKLKREAAEHLKRYHRIHPLRPGMPKEELKSKFPSLLGSKLFNQMLYQMGKKDLIFQEEESVRLASHTVALAADQASVREKLLDVYQKNVHHLGYES
;
A
#
# COMPACT_ATOMS: atom_id res chain seq x y z
N PRO A 1 0.76 -29.56 -9.81
CA PRO A 1 -0.08 -28.41 -10.26
C PRO A 1 -1.35 -28.94 -10.94
N ILE A 2 -2.52 -28.36 -10.63
CA ILE A 2 -3.76 -28.66 -11.35
C ILE A 2 -4.20 -27.39 -12.10
N ALA A 3 -4.58 -27.53 -13.36
CA ALA A 3 -5.21 -26.46 -14.11
C ALA A 3 -6.71 -26.49 -13.81
N GLY A 4 -7.25 -25.37 -13.32
CA GLY A 4 -8.67 -25.24 -13.05
C GLY A 4 -9.03 -23.77 -12.78
N VAL A 5 -10.26 -23.40 -13.13
CA VAL A 5 -10.85 -22.08 -12.90
C VAL A 5 -11.99 -22.17 -11.90
N LYS A 6 -12.46 -21.01 -11.43
CA LYS A 6 -13.66 -20.97 -10.60
C LYS A 6 -14.85 -21.65 -11.31
N ASP A 7 -15.65 -22.36 -10.53
CA ASP A 7 -16.83 -23.14 -10.92
C ASP A 7 -16.56 -24.42 -11.73
N ASP A 8 -15.30 -24.76 -12.01
CA ASP A 8 -14.94 -26.07 -12.56
C ASP A 8 -15.42 -27.20 -11.63
N ARG A 9 -16.06 -28.20 -12.22
CA ARG A 9 -16.61 -29.34 -11.48
C ARG A 9 -15.55 -30.39 -11.26
N PHE A 10 -15.51 -30.97 -10.06
CA PHE A 10 -14.65 -32.09 -9.74
C PHE A 10 -15.43 -33.21 -9.06
N VAL A 11 -14.86 -34.42 -9.13
CA VAL A 11 -15.40 -35.62 -8.47
C VAL A 11 -14.36 -36.14 -7.48
N VAL A 12 -14.79 -36.44 -6.26
CA VAL A 12 -13.95 -37.07 -5.23
C VAL A 12 -14.17 -38.57 -5.30
N ARG A 13 -13.09 -39.33 -5.48
CA ARG A 13 -13.11 -40.80 -5.53
C ARG A 13 -12.22 -41.36 -4.42
N SER A 14 -12.63 -42.47 -3.81
CA SER A 14 -11.72 -43.20 -2.90
C SER A 14 -10.68 -43.95 -3.71
N TYR A 15 -9.47 -44.03 -3.14
CA TYR A 15 -8.34 -44.70 -3.80
C TYR A 15 -8.55 -46.22 -3.90
N SER A 16 -9.05 -46.86 -2.84
CA SER A 16 -9.45 -48.27 -2.87
C SER A 16 -10.50 -48.59 -1.79
N PRO A 17 -11.59 -49.31 -2.11
CA PRO A 17 -12.04 -49.63 -3.47
C PRO A 17 -12.34 -48.34 -4.26
N VAL A 18 -12.21 -48.36 -5.59
CA VAL A 18 -12.53 -47.20 -6.43
C VAL A 18 -14.04 -46.98 -6.40
N ARG A 19 -14.49 -45.97 -5.65
CA ARG A 19 -15.89 -45.53 -5.64
C ARG A 19 -15.96 -44.01 -5.60
N THR A 20 -17.01 -43.46 -6.19
CA THR A 20 -17.31 -42.04 -6.07
C THR A 20 -17.80 -41.75 -4.66
N VAL A 21 -17.10 -40.85 -3.96
CA VAL A 21 -17.45 -40.37 -2.62
C VAL A 21 -18.37 -39.16 -2.73
N GLY A 22 -18.17 -38.33 -3.75
CA GLY A 22 -19.00 -37.15 -4.01
C GLY A 22 -18.43 -36.29 -5.13
N GLY A 23 -18.91 -35.06 -5.23
CA GLY A 23 -18.40 -34.07 -6.17
C GLY A 23 -18.47 -32.66 -5.59
N GLY A 24 -17.98 -31.70 -6.36
CA GLY A 24 -17.99 -30.30 -5.96
C GLY A 24 -17.62 -29.39 -7.12
N ARG A 25 -17.49 -28.10 -6.80
CA ARG A 25 -17.00 -27.07 -7.71
C ARG A 25 -15.85 -26.30 -7.09
N ILE A 26 -14.87 -25.90 -7.91
CA ILE A 26 -13.75 -25.08 -7.46
C ILE A 26 -14.26 -23.68 -7.14
N LEU A 27 -14.00 -23.21 -5.92
CA LEU A 27 -14.44 -21.89 -5.49
C LEU A 27 -13.36 -20.82 -5.73
N ASN A 28 -12.12 -21.12 -5.37
CA ASN A 28 -10.97 -20.26 -5.60
C ASN A 28 -9.78 -21.15 -6.02
N PRO A 29 -9.30 -21.06 -7.27
CA PRO A 29 -8.17 -21.84 -7.77
C PRO A 29 -6.81 -21.37 -7.22
N ILE A 30 -6.70 -20.13 -6.75
CA ILE A 30 -5.46 -19.52 -6.23
C ILE A 30 -5.71 -19.01 -4.79
N PRO A 31 -5.98 -19.91 -3.83
CA PRO A 31 -6.32 -19.51 -2.47
C PRO A 31 -5.08 -19.04 -1.71
N GLN A 32 -5.24 -18.02 -0.87
CA GLN A 32 -4.24 -17.73 0.15
C GLN A 32 -4.26 -18.80 1.25
N LYS A 33 -3.14 -18.93 1.98
CA LYS A 33 -3.08 -19.84 3.13
C LYS A 33 -4.02 -19.36 4.23
N HIS A 34 -5.03 -20.18 4.54
CA HIS A 34 -6.01 -19.91 5.57
C HIS A 34 -5.77 -20.77 6.82
N LYS A 35 -5.90 -20.16 8.01
CA LYS A 35 -6.02 -20.94 9.26
C LYS A 35 -7.42 -21.54 9.36
N ARG A 36 -7.52 -22.81 9.79
CA ARG A 36 -8.80 -23.53 9.92
C ARG A 36 -9.75 -22.82 10.89
N PHE A 37 -11.06 -23.00 10.66
CA PHE A 37 -12.16 -22.57 11.53
C PHE A 37 -12.22 -21.07 11.86
N LYS A 38 -11.74 -20.21 10.95
CA LYS A 38 -11.93 -18.76 11.07
C LYS A 38 -13.27 -18.34 10.47
N PRO A 39 -14.22 -17.81 11.26
CA PRO A 39 -15.55 -17.42 10.77
C PRO A 39 -15.48 -16.42 9.61
N LYS A 40 -14.53 -15.47 9.68
CA LYS A 40 -14.31 -14.49 8.61
C LYS A 40 -13.99 -15.13 7.26
N ILE A 41 -13.21 -16.21 7.26
CA ILE A 41 -12.82 -16.93 6.04
C ILE A 41 -14.01 -17.72 5.52
N ILE A 42 -14.72 -18.44 6.40
CA ILE A 42 -15.92 -19.20 6.01
C ILE A 42 -16.97 -18.28 5.38
N ASN A 43 -17.22 -17.11 6.00
CA ASN A 43 -18.16 -16.13 5.46
C ASN A 43 -17.66 -15.52 4.14
N GLY A 44 -16.36 -15.26 4.01
CA GLY A 44 -15.75 -14.85 2.75
C GLY A 44 -15.96 -15.84 1.62
N LEU A 45 -15.70 -17.12 1.87
CA LEU A 45 -15.91 -18.19 0.89
C LEU A 45 -17.39 -18.36 0.53
N LYS A 46 -18.31 -18.24 1.48
CA LYS A 46 -19.76 -18.24 1.19
C LYS A 46 -20.14 -17.11 0.24
N ARG A 47 -19.55 -15.93 0.41
CA ARG A 47 -19.77 -14.78 -0.48
C ARG A 47 -19.28 -15.06 -1.90
N ILE A 48 -18.09 -15.65 -2.08
CA ILE A 48 -17.61 -16.02 -3.42
C ILE A 48 -18.61 -16.93 -4.18
N PHE A 49 -19.38 -17.74 -3.44
CA PHE A 49 -20.35 -18.66 -4.02
C PHE A 49 -21.61 -17.96 -4.55
N SER A 50 -22.06 -16.88 -3.90
CA SER A 50 -23.36 -16.24 -4.13
C SER A 50 -23.30 -14.81 -4.67
N ASP A 51 -22.19 -14.11 -4.48
CA ASP A 51 -22.06 -12.69 -4.75
C ASP A 51 -21.92 -12.39 -6.25
N THR A 52 -22.14 -11.13 -6.60
CA THR A 52 -21.96 -10.64 -7.97
C THR A 52 -20.48 -10.65 -8.39
N PRO A 53 -20.17 -10.67 -9.69
CA PRO A 53 -18.77 -10.65 -10.16
C PRO A 53 -17.96 -9.46 -9.61
N LYS A 54 -18.60 -8.29 -9.48
CA LYS A 54 -17.99 -7.10 -8.86
C LYS A 54 -17.55 -7.37 -7.42
N GLU A 55 -18.42 -7.98 -6.62
CA GLU A 55 -18.16 -8.26 -5.21
C GLU A 55 -17.09 -9.35 -5.03
N ILE A 56 -17.08 -10.36 -5.91
CA ILE A 56 -16.04 -11.40 -5.94
C ILE A 56 -14.67 -10.77 -6.21
N ILE A 57 -14.57 -9.88 -7.21
CA ILE A 57 -13.33 -9.14 -7.51
C ILE A 57 -12.87 -8.35 -6.28
N LEU A 58 -13.77 -7.57 -5.67
CA LEU A 58 -13.45 -6.78 -4.49
C LEU A 58 -12.99 -7.66 -3.33
N TYR A 59 -13.62 -8.81 -3.12
CA TYR A 59 -13.21 -9.77 -2.12
C TYR A 59 -11.77 -10.26 -2.34
N HIS A 60 -11.42 -10.71 -3.55
CA HIS A 60 -10.06 -11.21 -3.84
C HIS A 60 -9.01 -10.12 -3.70
N VAL A 61 -9.33 -8.89 -4.12
CA VAL A 61 -8.41 -7.76 -4.01
C VAL A 61 -8.26 -7.28 -2.56
N GLU A 62 -9.33 -7.33 -1.75
CA GLU A 62 -9.23 -7.03 -0.31
C GLU A 62 -8.42 -8.11 0.43
N GLU A 63 -8.57 -9.38 0.03
CA GLU A 63 -7.81 -10.50 0.59
C GLU A 63 -6.31 -10.40 0.27
N SER A 64 -5.94 -9.89 -0.92
CA SER A 64 -4.53 -9.75 -1.34
C SER A 64 -3.74 -8.66 -0.61
N GLY A 65 -4.42 -7.75 0.10
CA GLY A 65 -3.76 -6.75 0.92
C GLY A 65 -2.78 -5.87 0.12
N TYR A 66 -1.54 -5.75 0.59
CA TYR A 66 -0.51 -4.92 -0.03
C TYR A 66 0.21 -5.58 -1.21
N ALA A 67 0.13 -6.91 -1.33
CA ALA A 67 0.70 -7.63 -2.48
C ALA A 67 -0.09 -7.34 -3.77
N GLY A 68 -1.39 -7.04 -3.63
CA GLY A 68 -2.29 -6.85 -4.75
C GLY A 68 -2.56 -8.15 -5.50
N VAL A 69 -3.33 -8.04 -6.57
CA VAL A 69 -3.70 -9.17 -7.41
C VAL A 69 -3.47 -8.83 -8.87
N LEU A 70 -2.99 -9.80 -9.65
CA LEU A 70 -2.88 -9.67 -11.09
C LEU A 70 -4.26 -9.81 -11.73
N ILE A 71 -4.47 -9.10 -12.85
CA ILE A 71 -5.69 -9.26 -13.62
C ILE A 71 -5.84 -10.68 -14.18
N SER A 72 -4.73 -11.33 -14.56
CA SER A 72 -4.70 -12.72 -15.03
C SER A 72 -5.23 -13.69 -13.98
N ASP A 73 -4.86 -13.48 -12.72
CA ASP A 73 -5.30 -14.33 -11.61
C ASP A 73 -6.80 -14.14 -11.35
N LEU A 74 -7.29 -12.90 -11.48
CA LEU A 74 -8.72 -12.62 -11.35
C LEU A 74 -9.56 -13.27 -12.44
N LEU A 75 -9.06 -13.40 -13.67
CA LEU A 75 -9.77 -14.16 -14.72
C LEU A 75 -10.00 -15.61 -14.27
N LEU A 76 -8.98 -16.25 -13.70
CA LEU A 76 -9.07 -17.61 -13.17
C LEU A 76 -9.99 -17.70 -11.95
N MET A 77 -9.90 -16.72 -11.04
CA MET A 77 -10.68 -16.69 -9.81
C MET A 77 -12.13 -16.27 -10.00
N THR A 78 -12.49 -15.62 -11.10
CA THR A 78 -13.87 -15.18 -11.39
C THR A 78 -14.54 -15.99 -12.49
N ASN A 79 -13.77 -16.75 -13.28
CA ASN A 79 -14.22 -17.45 -14.49
C ASN A 79 -14.92 -16.50 -15.48
N MET A 80 -14.38 -15.28 -15.61
CA MET A 80 -14.88 -14.26 -16.53
C MET A 80 -14.00 -14.16 -17.76
N ASN A 81 -14.59 -13.71 -18.87
CA ASN A 81 -13.81 -13.25 -20.00
C ASN A 81 -13.16 -11.89 -19.72
N GLU A 82 -12.11 -11.59 -20.46
CA GLU A 82 -11.30 -10.39 -20.28
C GLU A 82 -12.10 -9.09 -20.49
N LYS A 83 -12.96 -9.05 -21.50
CA LYS A 83 -13.76 -7.86 -21.82
C LYS A 83 -14.71 -7.48 -20.68
N SER A 84 -15.42 -8.44 -20.12
CA SER A 84 -16.33 -8.23 -18.99
C SER A 84 -15.58 -7.84 -17.73
N LEU A 85 -14.40 -8.41 -17.48
CA LEU A 85 -13.55 -8.04 -16.35
C LEU A 85 -13.09 -6.58 -16.46
N HIS A 86 -12.58 -6.17 -17.63
CA HIS A 86 -12.13 -4.79 -17.87
C HIS A 86 -13.25 -3.75 -17.69
N GLN A 87 -14.48 -4.06 -18.11
CA GLN A 87 -15.62 -3.16 -17.91
C GLN A 87 -15.90 -2.90 -16.42
N ILE A 88 -15.89 -3.96 -15.60
CA ILE A 88 -16.06 -3.84 -14.15
C ILE A 88 -14.90 -3.05 -13.54
N PHE A 89 -13.68 -3.31 -14.00
CA PHE A 89 -12.48 -2.62 -13.56
C PHE A 89 -12.52 -1.12 -13.83
N GLN A 90 -12.94 -0.70 -15.02
CA GLN A 90 -13.09 0.71 -15.35
C GLN A 90 -14.06 1.42 -14.40
N ALA A 91 -15.19 0.78 -14.08
CA ALA A 91 -16.14 1.32 -13.11
C ALA A 91 -15.54 1.39 -11.70
N LEU A 92 -14.83 0.36 -11.26
CA LEU A 92 -14.18 0.29 -9.95
C LEU A 92 -13.04 1.31 -9.79
N LEU A 93 -12.22 1.50 -10.82
CA LEU A 93 -11.13 2.48 -10.85
C LEU A 93 -11.67 3.91 -10.81
N SER A 94 -12.74 4.18 -11.58
CA SER A 94 -13.39 5.49 -11.59
C SER A 94 -13.94 5.88 -10.21
N LYS A 95 -14.46 4.89 -9.47
CA LYS A 95 -14.95 5.05 -8.09
C LYS A 95 -13.84 5.00 -7.03
N LYS A 96 -12.58 4.78 -7.42
CA LYS A 96 -11.43 4.55 -6.51
C LYS A 96 -11.63 3.37 -5.56
N GLU A 97 -12.47 2.40 -5.93
CA GLU A 97 -12.64 1.14 -5.21
C GLU A 97 -11.47 0.19 -5.49
N LEU A 98 -10.84 0.34 -6.66
CA LEU A 98 -9.57 -0.27 -7.03
C LEU A 98 -8.53 0.80 -7.34
N ILE A 99 -7.26 0.47 -7.06
CA ILE A 99 -6.11 1.29 -7.41
C ILE A 99 -5.12 0.40 -8.17
N LEU A 100 -4.72 0.84 -9.36
CA LEU A 100 -3.64 0.21 -10.12
C LEU A 100 -2.31 0.55 -9.42
N SER A 101 -1.64 -0.47 -8.89
CA SER A 101 -0.37 -0.34 -8.15
C SER A 101 0.87 -0.58 -9.01
N ASP A 102 0.73 -1.39 -10.05
CA ASP A 102 1.76 -1.65 -11.05
C ASP A 102 1.11 -1.69 -12.43
N LYS A 103 1.46 -0.73 -13.29
CA LYS A 103 0.92 -0.61 -14.64
C LYS A 103 1.46 -1.68 -15.59
N GLU A 104 2.71 -2.09 -15.41
CA GLU A 104 3.37 -3.06 -16.29
C GLU A 104 2.80 -4.47 -16.06
N ASN A 105 2.70 -4.88 -14.81
CA ASN A 105 2.20 -6.20 -14.41
C ASN A 105 0.68 -6.21 -14.17
N GLN A 106 -0.01 -5.08 -14.38
CA GLN A 106 -1.44 -4.90 -14.13
C GLN A 106 -1.87 -5.42 -12.75
N VAL A 107 -1.17 -4.96 -11.70
CA VAL A 107 -1.43 -5.35 -10.31
C VAL A 107 -2.35 -4.34 -9.65
N PHE A 108 -3.43 -4.84 -9.05
CA PHE A 108 -4.46 -4.02 -8.42
C PHE A 108 -4.54 -4.26 -6.93
N ILE A 109 -4.80 -3.19 -6.19
CA ILE A 109 -5.09 -3.22 -4.75
C ILE A 109 -6.43 -2.57 -4.47
N ALA A 110 -7.01 -2.90 -3.31
CA ALA A 110 -8.28 -2.32 -2.91
C ALA A 110 -8.06 -0.86 -2.50
N GLY A 111 -8.97 0.02 -2.92
CA GLY A 111 -8.93 1.44 -2.56
C GLY A 111 -8.92 1.64 -1.04
N LYS A 112 -9.69 0.84 -0.29
CA LYS A 112 -9.67 0.86 1.18
C LYS A 112 -8.30 0.52 1.76
N THR A 113 -7.61 -0.46 1.17
CA THR A 113 -6.26 -0.86 1.56
C THR A 113 -5.25 0.25 1.26
N PHE A 114 -5.40 0.93 0.12
CA PHE A 114 -4.57 2.09 -0.24
C PHE A 114 -4.81 3.30 0.69
N GLU A 115 -6.05 3.60 1.04
CA GLU A 115 -6.38 4.66 2.00
C GLU A 115 -5.85 4.33 3.40
N LYS A 116 -5.93 3.06 3.80
CA LYS A 116 -5.32 2.58 5.05
C LYS A 116 -3.80 2.81 5.05
N LEU A 117 -3.12 2.44 3.96
CA LEU A 117 -1.69 2.64 3.79
C LEU A 117 -1.29 4.11 3.95
N LYS A 118 -2.01 5.04 3.32
CA LYS A 118 -1.76 6.50 3.46
C LYS A 118 -1.94 7.01 4.88
N ARG A 119 -2.98 6.52 5.59
CA ARG A 119 -3.20 6.89 7.00
C ARG A 119 -2.07 6.40 7.90
N GLU A 120 -1.65 5.14 7.72
CA GLU A 120 -0.53 4.57 8.46
C GLU A 120 0.77 5.35 8.19
N ALA A 121 1.04 5.74 6.93
CA ALA A 121 2.19 6.55 6.59
C ALA A 121 2.17 7.93 7.27
N ALA A 122 1.02 8.61 7.26
CA ALA A 122 0.85 9.89 7.94
C ALA A 122 1.08 9.78 9.47
N GLU A 123 0.59 8.71 10.10
CA GLU A 123 0.81 8.45 11.53
C GLU A 123 2.29 8.17 11.84
N HIS A 124 2.98 7.41 10.99
CA HIS A 124 4.42 7.19 11.13
C HIS A 124 5.22 8.49 11.00
N LEU A 125 4.91 9.32 10.01
CA LEU A 125 5.54 10.64 9.85
C LEU A 125 5.27 11.54 11.06
N LYS A 126 4.02 11.61 11.53
CA LYS A 126 3.65 12.41 12.72
C LYS A 126 4.42 11.97 13.96
N ARG A 127 4.56 10.66 14.17
CA ARG A 127 5.34 10.11 15.28
C ARG A 127 6.82 10.43 15.14
N TYR A 128 7.38 10.32 13.93
CA TYR A 128 8.77 10.65 13.66
C TYR A 128 9.08 12.11 13.96
N HIS A 129 8.26 13.05 13.46
CA HIS A 129 8.45 14.49 13.69
C HIS A 129 8.37 14.87 15.17
N ARG A 130 7.54 14.16 15.96
CA ARG A 130 7.48 14.35 17.41
C ARG A 130 8.76 13.89 18.13
N ILE A 131 9.39 12.82 17.65
CA ILE A 131 10.62 12.27 18.24
C ILE A 131 11.85 13.04 17.75
N HIS A 132 11.81 13.55 16.52
CA HIS A 132 12.92 14.27 15.88
C HIS A 132 12.50 15.65 15.32
N PRO A 133 12.14 16.63 16.18
CA PRO A 133 11.62 17.94 15.72
C PRO A 133 12.61 18.76 14.87
N LEU A 134 13.91 18.58 15.11
CA LEU A 134 14.99 19.28 14.41
C LEU A 134 15.33 18.68 13.04
N ARG A 135 14.81 17.49 12.71
CA ARG A 135 15.09 16.87 11.41
C ARG A 135 14.15 17.42 10.33
N PRO A 136 14.65 17.65 9.10
CA PRO A 136 13.85 18.18 8.02
C PRO A 136 12.76 17.20 7.56
N GLY A 137 13.05 15.90 7.59
CA GLY A 137 12.11 14.85 7.19
C GLY A 137 12.52 13.47 7.68
N MET A 138 11.63 12.51 7.46
CA MET A 138 11.88 11.08 7.66
C MET A 138 12.49 10.50 6.38
N PRO A 139 13.60 9.74 6.44
CA PRO A 139 14.15 9.06 5.28
C PRO A 139 13.11 8.13 4.63
N LYS A 140 13.05 8.11 3.29
CA LYS A 140 12.09 7.27 2.54
C LYS A 140 12.22 5.79 2.89
N GLU A 141 13.44 5.28 2.97
CA GLU A 141 13.72 3.89 3.35
C GLU A 141 13.33 3.60 4.80
N GLU A 142 13.48 4.56 5.71
CA GLU A 142 13.04 4.39 7.10
C GLU A 142 11.51 4.29 7.17
N LEU A 143 10.78 5.13 6.43
CA LEU A 143 9.32 5.05 6.35
C LEU A 143 8.88 3.72 5.71
N LYS A 144 9.54 3.29 4.65
CA LYS A 144 9.27 2.03 3.96
C LYS A 144 9.47 0.83 4.88
N SER A 145 10.50 0.85 5.73
CA SER A 145 10.80 -0.21 6.71
C SER A 145 9.69 -0.42 7.76
N LYS A 146 8.79 0.56 7.95
CA LYS A 146 7.65 0.43 8.88
C LYS A 146 6.51 -0.40 8.31
N PHE A 147 6.53 -0.70 7.01
CA PHE A 147 5.50 -1.48 6.34
C PHE A 147 5.96 -2.93 6.10
N PRO A 148 5.02 -3.88 5.92
CA PRO A 148 5.36 -5.26 5.57
C PRO A 148 6.20 -5.32 4.29
N SER A 149 7.14 -6.27 4.22
CA SER A 149 7.97 -6.51 3.02
C SER A 149 7.18 -6.82 1.74
N LEU A 150 5.92 -7.24 1.89
CA LEU A 150 4.98 -7.43 0.79
C LEU A 150 4.56 -6.11 0.12
N LEU A 151 4.85 -4.95 0.72
CA LEU A 151 4.66 -3.65 0.11
C LEU A 151 5.72 -3.42 -0.98
N GLY A 152 5.34 -3.58 -2.25
CA GLY A 152 6.24 -3.31 -3.37
C GLY A 152 6.66 -1.84 -3.47
N SER A 153 7.88 -1.58 -3.97
CA SER A 153 8.41 -0.22 -4.16
C SER A 153 7.52 0.65 -5.05
N LYS A 154 6.90 0.07 -6.09
CA LYS A 154 5.97 0.78 -6.99
C LYS A 154 4.76 1.33 -6.22
N LEU A 155 4.15 0.50 -5.37
CA LEU A 155 3.02 0.90 -4.55
C LEU A 155 3.41 1.96 -3.51
N PHE A 156 4.57 1.81 -2.88
CA PHE A 156 5.10 2.81 -1.93
C PHE A 156 5.32 4.18 -2.61
N ASN A 157 5.98 4.20 -3.76
CA ASN A 157 6.23 5.43 -4.52
C ASN A 157 4.92 6.08 -4.99
N GLN A 158 3.96 5.28 -5.44
CA GLN A 158 2.64 5.78 -5.83
C GLN A 158 1.87 6.38 -4.65
N MET A 159 1.98 5.78 -3.47
CA MET A 159 1.40 6.32 -2.23
C MET A 159 1.99 7.70 -1.92
N LEU A 160 3.33 7.84 -1.94
CA LEU A 160 4.00 9.12 -1.74
C LEU A 160 3.58 10.15 -2.79
N TYR A 161 3.56 9.77 -4.07
CA TYR A 161 3.11 10.64 -5.15
C TYR A 161 1.67 11.15 -4.94
N GLN A 162 0.73 10.26 -4.58
CA GLN A 162 -0.66 10.64 -4.30
C GLN A 162 -0.81 11.54 -3.06
N MET A 163 0.00 11.32 -2.02
CA MET A 163 0.00 12.19 -0.83
C MET A 163 0.61 13.55 -1.13
N GLY A 164 1.67 13.61 -1.94
CA GLY A 164 2.30 14.85 -2.38
C GLY A 164 1.39 15.68 -3.27
N LYS A 165 0.68 15.05 -4.22
CA LYS A 165 -0.31 15.72 -5.08
C LYS A 165 -1.49 16.34 -4.32
N LYS A 166 -1.76 15.86 -3.09
CA LYS A 166 -2.78 16.42 -2.20
C LYS A 166 -2.22 17.41 -1.18
N ASP A 167 -0.97 17.84 -1.36
CA ASP A 167 -0.24 18.72 -0.43
C ASP A 167 -0.24 18.22 1.02
N LEU A 168 -0.33 16.90 1.23
CA LEU A 168 -0.27 16.31 2.57
C LEU A 168 1.18 16.11 3.04
N ILE A 169 2.09 15.92 2.08
CA ILE A 169 3.52 15.71 2.33
C ILE A 169 4.36 16.53 1.36
N PHE A 170 5.54 16.92 1.81
CA PHE A 170 6.62 17.37 0.95
C PHE A 170 7.66 16.27 0.83
N GLN A 171 8.10 16.03 -0.41
CA GLN A 171 9.14 15.07 -0.72
C GLN A 171 10.40 15.85 -1.08
N GLU A 172 11.49 15.53 -0.40
CA GLU A 172 12.85 15.91 -0.80
C GLU A 172 13.51 14.66 -1.42
N GLU A 173 14.75 14.77 -1.93
CA GLU A 173 15.41 13.68 -2.66
C GLU A 173 15.36 12.35 -1.88
N GLU A 174 15.81 12.35 -0.62
CA GLU A 174 15.86 11.16 0.24
C GLU A 174 14.89 11.20 1.43
N SER A 175 14.18 12.31 1.63
CA SER A 175 13.37 12.56 2.83
C SER A 175 11.91 12.87 2.49
N VAL A 176 11.01 12.60 3.43
CA VAL A 176 9.58 12.93 3.36
C VAL A 176 9.15 13.56 4.67
N ARG A 177 8.40 14.66 4.59
CA ARG A 177 7.81 15.33 5.75
C ARG A 177 6.34 15.63 5.54
N LEU A 178 5.59 15.78 6.65
CA LEU A 178 4.21 16.27 6.56
C LEU A 178 4.24 17.74 6.16
N ALA A 179 3.26 18.18 5.38
CA ALA A 179 3.15 19.58 5.00
C ALA A 179 3.00 20.52 6.21
N SER A 180 2.40 20.01 7.30
CA SER A 180 2.28 20.71 8.58
C SER A 180 3.56 20.77 9.42
N HIS A 181 4.62 20.04 9.03
CA HIS A 181 5.88 20.06 9.77
C HIS A 181 6.77 21.20 9.26
N THR A 182 6.87 22.26 10.05
CA THR A 182 7.84 23.34 9.90
C THR A 182 9.01 23.09 10.85
N VAL A 183 10.21 22.96 10.29
CA VAL A 183 11.42 22.70 11.07
C VAL A 183 11.82 24.00 11.77
N ALA A 184 11.92 23.96 13.10
CA ALA A 184 12.34 25.11 13.90
C ALA A 184 13.80 25.55 13.67
N LEU A 185 14.57 24.86 12.81
CA LEU A 185 15.92 25.26 12.42
C LEU A 185 15.97 26.65 11.77
N ALA A 186 14.89 27.14 11.14
CA ALA A 186 14.83 28.51 10.64
C ALA A 186 14.89 29.56 11.77
N ALA A 187 14.40 29.24 12.97
CA ALA A 187 14.42 30.15 14.11
C ALA A 187 15.77 30.13 14.83
N ASP A 188 16.41 28.95 14.97
CA ASP A 188 17.74 28.85 15.60
C ASP A 188 18.89 29.25 14.67
N GLN A 189 18.76 29.12 13.35
CA GLN A 189 19.77 29.69 12.43
C GLN A 189 19.77 31.21 12.45
N ALA A 190 18.62 31.86 12.69
CA ALA A 190 18.57 33.31 12.88
C ALA A 190 19.30 33.73 14.17
N SER A 191 19.04 33.04 15.28
CA SER A 191 19.66 33.37 16.58
C SER A 191 21.16 33.04 16.63
N VAL A 192 21.60 31.96 15.98
CA VAL A 192 23.02 31.59 15.85
C VAL A 192 23.74 32.52 14.88
N ARG A 193 23.09 32.93 13.78
CA ARG A 193 23.62 33.94 12.85
C ARG A 193 23.74 35.31 13.50
N GLU A 194 22.76 35.73 14.30
CA GLU A 194 22.83 36.97 15.09
C GLU A 194 23.97 36.90 16.11
N LYS A 195 24.12 35.79 16.85
CA LYS A 195 25.24 35.62 17.78
C LYS A 195 26.59 35.63 17.08
N LEU A 196 26.71 35.01 15.89
CA LEU A 196 27.94 35.04 15.10
C LEU A 196 28.24 36.44 14.55
N LEU A 197 27.24 37.19 14.10
CA LEU A 197 27.40 38.57 13.64
C LEU A 197 27.77 39.53 14.78
N ASP A 198 27.18 39.36 15.98
CA ASP A 198 27.52 40.15 17.17
C ASP A 198 28.97 39.90 17.62
N VAL A 199 29.43 38.63 17.59
CA VAL A 199 30.83 38.28 17.88
C VAL A 199 31.78 38.84 16.82
N TYR A 200 31.41 38.83 15.54
CA TYR A 200 32.24 39.40 14.47
C TYR A 200 32.31 40.93 14.57
N GLN A 201 31.21 41.63 14.84
CA GLN A 201 31.20 43.09 14.98
C GLN A 201 31.97 43.57 16.22
N LYS A 202 31.93 42.81 17.33
CA LYS A 202 32.73 43.12 18.53
C LYS A 202 34.23 42.90 18.32
N ASN A 203 34.62 41.89 17.53
CA ASN A 203 36.05 41.60 17.28
C ASN A 203 36.68 42.45 16.17
N VAL A 204 35.90 43.00 15.22
CA VAL A 204 36.43 43.91 14.19
C VAL A 204 36.90 45.25 14.79
N HIS A 205 36.43 45.62 16.00
CA HIS A 205 36.92 46.79 16.73
C HIS A 205 38.21 46.56 17.55
N HIS A 206 38.83 45.37 17.50
CA HIS A 206 40.07 45.05 18.26
C HIS A 206 41.28 44.66 17.40
N LEU A 207 41.19 44.77 16.07
CA LEU A 207 42.31 44.48 15.15
C LEU A 207 42.79 45.70 14.34
N GLY A 208 42.40 46.90 14.73
CA GLY A 208 43.00 48.15 14.25
C GLY A 208 43.80 48.79 15.37
N TYR A 209 45.09 49.04 15.08
CA TYR A 209 46.13 49.58 15.97
C TYR A 209 46.86 48.54 16.82
N GLU A 210 47.95 48.01 16.27
CA GLU A 210 49.27 48.30 16.83
C GLU A 210 50.29 48.29 15.69
N SER A 211 50.91 49.46 15.52
CA SER A 211 52.03 49.76 14.62
C SER A 211 53.35 49.34 15.24
#